data_AF-A0A7T5R3E9-F1
#
_entry.id   AF-A0A7T5R3E9-F1
#
_cell.length_a   1.000
_cell.length_b   1.000
_cell.length_c   1.000
_cell.angle_alpha   90.00
_cell.angle_beta   90.00
_cell.angle_gamma   90.00
#
_symmetry.space_group_name_H-M   'P 1'
#
loop_
_entity.id
_entity.type
_entity.pdbx_description
1 polymer ?
#
loop_
_entity_poly.entity_id
_entity_poly.type
_entity_poly.pdbx_seq_one_letter_code
_entity_poly.pdbx_strand_id
1 'polypeptide(L)'
;MKSYFLTFSVLLSCALLLSGCVSRAQADATLAKGCEAGVAALLPPERKIERISDKAFSPSPEGVGMRRVMLKAIENDGFLEVESEFECVFEESFGLFNMNHTASIYQVRTGDRVIGKSGNEILGDAQDFIKLTDAIREAMY
;
A
#
# COMPACT_ATOMS: atom_id res chain seq x y z
N MET A 1 25.02 -17.72 -46.51
CA MET A 1 25.08 -17.07 -45.18
C MET A 1 24.26 -15.78 -45.22
N LYS A 2 22.95 -15.84 -45.01
CA LYS A 2 22.08 -14.63 -44.97
C LYS A 2 20.85 -14.78 -44.06
N SER A 3 20.51 -15.99 -43.62
CA SER A 3 19.29 -16.25 -42.83
C SER A 3 19.44 -16.20 -41.30
N TYR A 4 20.65 -16.13 -40.75
CA TYR A 4 20.85 -16.15 -39.29
C TYR A 4 20.74 -14.76 -38.62
N PHE A 5 20.77 -13.68 -39.41
CA PHE A 5 20.72 -12.31 -38.87
C PHE A 5 19.28 -11.83 -38.57
N LEU A 6 18.27 -12.42 -39.22
CA LEU A 6 16.87 -12.02 -39.03
C LEU A 6 16.27 -12.56 -37.73
N THR A 7 16.68 -13.76 -37.30
CA THR A 7 16.15 -14.44 -36.10
C THR A 7 16.60 -13.77 -34.79
N PHE A 8 17.78 -13.15 -34.78
CA PHE A 8 18.32 -12.52 -33.56
C PHE A 8 17.61 -11.19 -33.22
N SER A 9 17.13 -10.45 -34.22
CA SER A 9 16.42 -9.17 -33.99
C SER A 9 15.01 -9.34 -33.45
N VAL A 10 14.33 -10.46 -33.77
CA VAL A 10 12.98 -10.74 -33.26
C VAL A 10 13.00 -11.15 -31.78
N LEU A 11 14.01 -11.91 -31.34
CA LEU A 11 14.16 -12.30 -29.93
C LEU A 11 14.49 -11.13 -29.00
N LEU A 12 15.22 -10.11 -29.48
CA LEU A 12 15.59 -8.94 -28.67
C LEU A 12 14.42 -7.98 -28.44
N SER A 13 13.43 -7.98 -29.34
CA SER A 13 12.27 -7.09 -29.28
C SER A 13 11.23 -7.54 -28.24
N CYS A 14 11.13 -8.84 -27.95
CA CYS A 14 10.22 -9.38 -26.93
C CYS A 14 10.69 -9.11 -25.50
N ALA A 15 12.00 -8.97 -25.26
CA ALA A 15 12.53 -8.71 -23.92
C ALA A 15 12.23 -7.28 -23.42
N LEU A 16 12.04 -6.32 -24.34
CA LEU A 16 11.76 -4.91 -24.00
C LEU A 16 10.29 -4.64 -23.65
N LEU A 17 9.37 -5.58 -23.92
CA LEU A 17 7.95 -5.42 -23.61
C LEU A 17 7.58 -5.86 -22.18
N LEU A 18 8.48 -6.52 -21.45
CA LEU A 18 8.21 -6.98 -20.08
C LEU A 18 8.58 -5.96 -18.98
N SER A 19 9.29 -4.87 -19.31
CA SER A 19 9.70 -3.86 -18.31
C SER A 19 8.58 -2.87 -17.93
N GLY A 20 7.41 -2.96 -18.56
CA GLY A 20 6.30 -2.02 -18.36
C GLY A 20 5.21 -2.47 -17.40
N CYS A 21 5.21 -3.71 -16.90
CA CYS A 21 4.18 -4.19 -15.98
C CYS A 21 4.59 -3.93 -14.53
N VAL A 22 3.75 -3.25 -13.75
CA VAL A 22 3.94 -3.14 -12.30
C VAL A 22 3.80 -4.55 -11.71
N SER A 23 4.88 -5.04 -11.11
CA SER A 23 4.85 -6.33 -10.44
C SER A 23 4.01 -6.26 -9.16
N ARG A 24 3.41 -7.37 -8.75
CA ARG A 24 2.66 -7.43 -7.48
C ARG A 24 3.52 -7.03 -6.29
N ALA A 25 4.80 -7.41 -6.28
CA ALA A 25 5.73 -7.04 -5.22
C ALA A 25 5.97 -5.51 -5.17
N GLN A 26 6.05 -4.85 -6.32
CA GLN A 26 6.16 -3.40 -6.40
C GLN A 26 4.88 -2.71 -5.90
N ALA A 27 3.71 -3.20 -6.31
CA ALA A 27 2.43 -2.72 -5.79
C ALA A 27 2.34 -2.87 -4.27
N ASP A 28 2.66 -4.06 -3.74
CA ASP A 28 2.65 -4.35 -2.30
C ASP A 28 3.64 -3.45 -1.53
N ALA A 29 4.83 -3.17 -2.08
CA ALA A 29 5.78 -2.23 -1.48
C ALA A 29 5.21 -0.80 -1.38
N THR A 30 4.55 -0.32 -2.43
CA THR A 30 3.87 0.98 -2.43
C THR A 30 2.75 1.03 -1.40
N LEU A 31 1.92 -0.03 -1.32
CA LEU A 31 0.85 -0.11 -0.33
C LEU A 31 1.37 -0.12 1.10
N ALA A 32 2.45 -0.87 1.37
CA ALA A 32 3.06 -0.88 2.69
C ALA A 32 3.62 0.49 3.08
N LYS A 33 4.26 1.21 2.14
CA LYS A 33 4.75 2.57 2.37
C LYS A 33 3.60 3.54 2.67
N GLY A 34 2.52 3.44 1.91
CA GLY A 34 1.28 4.19 2.18
C GLY A 34 0.72 3.87 3.56
N CYS A 35 0.57 2.59 3.90
CA CYS A 35 0.02 2.18 5.19
C CYS A 35 0.88 2.66 6.37
N GLU A 36 2.20 2.57 6.25
CA GLU A 36 3.15 3.06 7.26
C GLU A 36 3.00 4.57 7.49
N ALA A 37 2.92 5.37 6.42
CA ALA A 37 2.69 6.81 6.52
C ALA A 37 1.31 7.16 7.09
N GLY A 38 0.28 6.42 6.69
CA GLY A 38 -1.08 6.61 7.19
C GLY A 38 -1.20 6.32 8.69
N VAL A 39 -0.59 5.22 9.15
CA VAL A 39 -0.53 4.90 10.58
C VAL A 39 0.25 5.97 11.34
N ALA A 40 1.43 6.36 10.85
CA ALA A 40 2.25 7.40 11.49
C ALA A 40 1.52 8.75 11.60
N ALA A 41 0.68 9.10 10.63
CA ALA A 41 -0.12 10.33 10.66
C ALA A 41 -1.29 10.30 11.66
N LEU A 42 -1.75 9.11 12.03
CA LEU A 42 -2.86 8.90 12.96
C LEU A 42 -2.41 8.59 14.40
N LEU A 43 -1.13 8.27 14.59
CA LEU A 43 -0.59 8.05 15.92
C LEU A 43 -0.56 9.36 16.72
N PRO A 44 -0.85 9.30 18.03
CA PRO A 44 -0.70 10.46 18.90
C PRO A 44 0.77 10.88 18.97
N PRO A 45 1.08 12.16 19.23
CA PRO A 45 2.44 12.70 19.12
C PRO A 45 3.45 12.06 20.09
N GLU A 46 2.97 11.45 21.18
CA GLU A 46 3.79 10.72 22.15
C GLU A 46 4.23 9.34 21.64
N ARG A 47 3.54 8.79 20.63
CA ARG A 47 3.83 7.48 20.05
C ARG A 47 4.48 7.62 18.69
N LYS A 48 5.51 6.82 18.44
CA LYS A 48 6.19 6.76 17.15
C LYS A 48 6.42 5.32 16.74
N ILE A 49 6.25 5.06 15.46
CA ILE A 49 6.72 3.81 14.86
C ILE A 49 8.24 3.84 14.87
N GLU A 50 8.87 2.93 15.60
CA GLU A 50 10.33 2.79 15.62
C GLU A 50 10.80 1.93 14.45
N ARG A 51 10.13 0.79 14.24
CA ARG A 51 10.40 -0.10 13.11
C ARG A 51 9.20 -0.97 12.76
N ILE A 52 9.11 -1.34 11.49
CA ILE A 52 8.16 -2.36 11.04
C ILE A 52 8.78 -3.74 11.23
N SER A 53 8.15 -4.62 12.01
CA SER A 53 8.61 -5.99 12.27
C SER A 53 8.13 -6.96 11.20
N ASP A 54 6.90 -6.79 10.68
CA ASP A 54 6.33 -7.67 9.66
C ASP A 54 5.31 -6.95 8.76
N LYS A 55 5.12 -7.48 7.55
CA LYS A 55 4.18 -6.96 6.53
C LYS A 55 3.49 -8.14 5.86
N ALA A 56 2.16 -8.24 6.00
CA ALA A 56 1.37 -9.26 5.34
C ALA A 56 0.29 -8.66 4.43
N PHE A 57 0.09 -9.27 3.27
CA PHE A 57 -0.82 -8.78 2.23
C PHE A 57 -1.86 -9.83 1.89
N SER A 58 -3.14 -9.47 1.95
CA SER A 58 -4.25 -10.38 1.65
C SER A 58 -5.38 -9.66 0.93
N PRO A 59 -6.27 -10.36 0.18
CA PRO A 59 -7.52 -9.76 -0.27
C PRO A 59 -8.33 -9.28 0.93
N SER A 60 -9.00 -8.14 0.79
CA SER A 60 -9.84 -7.59 1.86
C SER A 60 -11.26 -8.15 1.78
N PRO A 61 -11.93 -8.42 2.92
CA PRO A 61 -13.35 -8.79 2.93
C PRO A 61 -14.27 -7.64 2.51
N GLU A 62 -13.76 -6.39 2.48
CA GLU A 62 -14.54 -5.19 2.12
C GLU A 62 -14.99 -5.18 0.64
N GLY A 63 -14.34 -5.93 -0.25
CA GLY A 63 -14.78 -6.03 -1.64
C GLY A 63 -13.74 -6.54 -2.64
N VAL A 64 -14.19 -6.74 -3.88
CA VAL A 64 -13.31 -7.08 -5.01
C VAL A 64 -12.46 -5.87 -5.39
N GLY A 65 -11.19 -6.08 -5.69
CA GLY A 65 -10.24 -4.98 -5.95
C GLY A 65 -9.67 -4.33 -4.68
N MET A 66 -10.09 -4.82 -3.51
CA MET A 66 -9.61 -4.32 -2.23
C MET A 66 -8.47 -5.18 -1.70
N ARG A 67 -7.41 -4.53 -1.23
CA ARG A 67 -6.23 -5.20 -0.67
C ARG A 67 -6.00 -4.77 0.77
N ARG A 68 -5.90 -5.76 1.63
CA ARG A 68 -5.55 -5.61 3.04
C ARG A 68 -4.04 -5.72 3.24
N VAL A 69 -3.49 -4.77 3.97
CA VAL A 69 -2.11 -4.72 4.46
C VAL A 69 -2.15 -4.79 5.98
N MET A 70 -1.59 -5.85 6.54
CA MET A 70 -1.34 -5.96 7.97
C MET A 70 0.11 -5.54 8.22
N LEU A 71 0.30 -4.50 9.04
CA LEU A 71 1.60 -4.06 9.51
C LEU A 71 1.75 -4.44 10.98
N LYS A 72 2.81 -5.19 11.30
CA LYS A 72 3.27 -5.32 12.69
C LYS A 72 4.41 -4.33 12.88
N ALA A 73 4.32 -3.50 13.91
CA ALA A 73 5.34 -2.52 14.18
C ALA A 73 5.66 -2.45 15.67
N ILE A 74 6.90 -2.09 15.96
CA ILE A 74 7.32 -1.74 17.31
C ILE A 74 7.12 -0.23 17.47
N GLU A 75 6.19 0.13 18.33
CA GLU A 75 5.96 1.50 18.77
C GLU A 75 6.80 1.81 20.00
N ASN A 76 7.28 3.06 20.07
CA ASN A 76 7.92 3.59 21.26
C ASN A 76 7.03 4.69 21.85
N ASP A 77 6.63 4.52 23.12
CA ASP A 77 5.82 5.49 23.87
C ASP A 77 6.67 6.40 24.80
N GLY A 78 7.99 6.39 24.61
CA GLY A 78 8.96 7.12 25.41
C GLY A 78 9.54 6.34 26.58
N PHE A 79 8.93 5.21 26.97
CA PHE A 79 9.41 4.37 28.08
C PHE A 79 9.52 2.89 27.72
N LEU A 80 8.62 2.39 26.87
CA LEU A 80 8.55 0.98 26.50
C LEU A 80 8.37 0.80 24.99
N GLU A 81 8.99 -0.25 24.48
CA GLU A 81 8.73 -0.78 23.15
C GLU A 81 7.50 -1.70 23.22
N VAL A 82 6.46 -1.38 22.45
CA VAL A 82 5.22 -2.15 22.36
C VAL A 82 5.04 -2.63 20.93
N GLU A 83 4.82 -3.93 20.74
CA GLU A 83 4.44 -4.47 19.44
C GLU A 83 2.93 -4.24 19.22
N SER A 84 2.61 -3.54 18.13
CA SER A 84 1.26 -3.23 17.72
C SER A 84 0.99 -3.74 16.31
N GLU A 85 -0.27 -4.09 16.05
CA GLU A 85 -0.75 -4.48 14.74
C GLU A 85 -1.68 -3.40 14.18
N PHE A 86 -1.45 -3.06 12.91
CA PHE A 86 -2.25 -2.12 12.16
C PHE A 86 -2.79 -2.78 10.90
N GLU A 87 -4.01 -2.43 10.53
CA GLU A 87 -4.64 -2.93 9.31
C GLU A 87 -5.01 -1.76 8.41
N CYS A 88 -4.50 -1.75 7.18
CA CYS A 88 -4.91 -0.83 6.14
C CYS A 88 -5.62 -1.60 5.03
N VAL A 89 -6.70 -1.05 4.50
CA VAL A 89 -7.36 -1.54 3.29
C VAL A 89 -7.25 -0.48 2.22
N PHE A 90 -6.78 -0.89 1.04
CA PHE A 90 -6.69 -0.05 -0.14
C PHE A 90 -7.63 -0.55 -1.22
N GLU A 91 -8.23 0.39 -1.93
CA GLU A 91 -8.87 0.12 -3.21
C GLU A 91 -7.80 0.22 -4.30
N GLU A 92 -7.51 -0.91 -4.96
CA GLU A 92 -6.51 -1.01 -6.01
C GLU A 92 -7.17 -1.00 -7.40
N SER A 93 -6.52 -0.32 -8.35
CA SER A 93 -6.85 -0.41 -9.76
C SER A 93 -5.57 -0.62 -10.56
N PHE A 94 -5.61 -1.62 -11.44
CA PHE A 94 -4.56 -1.88 -12.43
C PHE A 94 -5.08 -1.50 -13.81
N GLY A 95 -4.31 -0.69 -14.54
CA GLY A 95 -4.67 -0.28 -15.90
C GLY A 95 -4.49 -1.39 -16.91
N LEU A 96 -4.78 -1.06 -18.17
CA LEU A 96 -4.59 -1.96 -19.31
C LEU A 96 -3.17 -2.54 -19.30
N PHE A 97 -3.08 -3.87 -19.37
CA PHE A 97 -1.82 -4.63 -19.33
C PHE A 97 -0.97 -4.44 -18.05
N ASN A 98 -1.56 -4.07 -16.90
CA ASN A 98 -0.83 -3.79 -15.65
C ASN A 98 0.25 -2.71 -15.80
N MET A 99 0.13 -1.83 -16.80
CA MET A 99 1.11 -0.78 -17.07
C MET A 99 1.08 0.33 -16.03
N ASN A 100 -0.04 0.48 -15.32
CA ASN A 100 -0.13 1.36 -14.17
C ASN A 100 -0.79 0.62 -13.00
N HIS A 101 -0.43 1.06 -11.81
CA HIS A 101 -1.04 0.66 -10.55
C HIS A 101 -1.41 1.95 -9.84
N THR A 102 -2.68 2.08 -9.48
CA THR A 102 -3.15 3.13 -8.59
C THR A 102 -3.79 2.47 -7.39
N ALA A 103 -3.61 3.10 -6.23
CA ALA A 103 -4.28 2.66 -5.02
C ALA A 103 -4.69 3.87 -4.21
N SER A 104 -5.83 3.77 -3.56
CA SER A 104 -6.34 4.79 -2.65
C SER A 104 -6.75 4.15 -1.33
N ILE A 105 -6.58 4.87 -0.23
CA ILE A 105 -6.92 4.33 1.08
C ILE A 105 -8.44 4.20 1.20
N TYR A 106 -8.89 3.01 1.60
CA TYR A 106 -10.28 2.76 1.97
C TYR A 106 -10.47 2.96 3.47
N GLN A 107 -9.69 2.24 4.30
CA GLN A 107 -9.73 2.39 5.75
C GLN A 107 -8.41 2.01 6.41
N VAL A 108 -8.13 2.60 7.57
CA VAL A 108 -7.07 2.21 8.49
C VAL A 108 -7.69 1.88 9.85
N ARG A 109 -7.28 0.76 10.42
CA ARG A 109 -7.63 0.32 11.78
C ARG A 109 -6.39 0.34 12.66
N THR A 110 -6.47 1.09 13.75
CA THR A 110 -5.42 1.22 14.77
C THR A 110 -6.01 0.89 16.15
N GLY A 111 -5.77 -0.34 16.62
CA GLY A 111 -6.44 -0.86 17.82
C GLY A 111 -7.98 -0.84 17.65
N ASP A 112 -8.66 -0.07 18.51
CA ASP A 112 -10.12 0.05 18.51
C ASP A 112 -10.65 1.15 17.57
N ARG A 113 -9.77 1.93 16.93
CA ARG A 113 -10.16 3.03 16.02
C ARG A 113 -10.17 2.55 14.58
N VAL A 114 -11.21 2.90 13.83
CA VAL A 114 -11.30 2.74 12.38
C VAL A 114 -11.53 4.10 11.76
N ILE A 115 -10.68 4.50 10.82
CA ILE A 115 -10.76 5.76 10.09
C ILE A 115 -10.74 5.45 8.60
N GLY A 116 -11.73 5.93 7.85
CA GLY A 116 -11.85 5.59 6.44
C GLY A 116 -13.27 5.64 5.92
N LYS A 117 -13.58 4.74 5.00
CA LYS A 117 -14.90 4.53 4.42
C LYS A 117 -15.40 3.14 4.78
N SER A 118 -16.70 3.02 5.01
CA SER A 118 -17.41 1.73 5.03
C SER A 118 -18.72 1.90 4.26
N GLY A 119 -18.83 1.21 3.12
CA GLY A 119 -19.87 1.49 2.13
C GLY A 119 -19.86 2.96 1.67
N ASN A 120 -20.94 3.69 1.97
CA ASN A 120 -21.13 5.09 1.61
C ASN A 120 -20.86 6.07 2.78
N GLU A 121 -20.40 5.58 3.92
CA GLU A 121 -20.20 6.38 5.13
C GLU A 121 -18.71 6.58 5.40
N ILE A 122 -18.36 7.77 5.90
CA ILE A 122 -17.02 8.05 6.42
C ILE A 122 -17.01 7.66 7.90
N LEU A 123 -16.06 6.80 8.27
CA LEU A 123 -15.80 6.40 9.64
C LEU A 123 -14.70 7.29 10.23
N GLY A 124 -14.93 7.78 11.45
CA GLY A 124 -13.98 8.63 12.17
C GLY A 124 -14.21 10.13 11.94
N ASP A 125 -13.24 10.94 12.35
CA ASP A 125 -13.28 12.38 12.18
C ASP A 125 -12.85 12.79 10.76
N ALA A 126 -13.51 13.81 10.19
CA ALA A 126 -13.23 14.27 8.84
C ALA A 126 -11.81 14.86 8.69
N GLN A 127 -11.28 15.53 9.72
CA GLN A 127 -9.92 16.06 9.69
C GLN A 127 -8.90 14.94 9.75
N ASP A 128 -9.14 13.90 10.56
CA ASP A 128 -8.29 12.71 10.61
C ASP A 128 -8.28 11.99 9.26
N PHE A 129 -9.44 11.87 8.60
CA PHE A 129 -9.54 11.29 7.26
C PHE A 129 -8.75 12.09 6.20
N ILE A 130 -8.78 13.43 6.27
CA ILE A 130 -8.00 14.30 5.38
C ILE A 130 -6.50 14.10 5.63
N LYS A 131 -6.05 14.18 6.89
CA LYS A 131 -4.64 13.95 7.27
C LYS A 131 -4.14 12.59 6.79
N LEU A 132 -4.94 11.56 7.01
CA LEU A 132 -4.66 10.20 6.56
C LEU A 132 -4.46 10.15 5.04
N THR A 133 -5.39 10.73 4.28
CA THR A 133 -5.35 10.71 2.81
C THR A 133 -4.14 11.47 2.28
N ASP A 134 -3.82 12.63 2.86
CA ASP A 134 -2.67 13.43 2.45
C ASP A 134 -1.34 12.73 2.74
N ALA A 135 -1.16 12.18 3.94
CA ALA A 135 0.05 11.45 4.32
C ALA A 135 0.29 10.23 3.42
N ILE A 136 -0.77 9.48 3.10
CA ILE A 136 -0.69 8.30 2.22
C ILE A 136 -0.32 8.72 0.80
N ARG A 137 -0.96 9.78 0.29
CA ARG A 137 -0.70 10.29 -1.07
C ARG A 137 0.75 10.75 -1.21
N GLU A 138 1.26 11.52 -0.26
CA GLU A 138 2.67 11.96 -0.24
C GLU A 138 3.65 10.79 -0.13
N ALA A 139 3.27 9.72 0.56
CA ALA A 139 4.13 8.55 0.69
C ALA A 139 4.16 7.70 -0.60
N MET A 140 3.06 7.64 -1.36
CA MET A 140 2.94 6.76 -2.52
C MET A 140 3.39 7.38 -3.84
N TYR A 141 3.46 8.71 -3.93
CA TYR A 141 3.77 9.46 -5.16
C TYR A 141 4.95 10.42 -4.95
#